data_AF-A0A9E5LCM7-F1
#
_entry.id   AF-A0A9E5LCM7-F1
#
_cell.length_a   1.000
_cell.length_b   1.000
_cell.length_c   1.000
_cell.angle_alpha   90.00
_cell.angle_beta   90.00
_cell.angle_gamma   90.00
#
_symmetry.space_group_name_H-M   'P 1'
#
loop_
_entity.id
_entity.type
_entity.pdbx_description
1 polymer ?
#
loop_
_entity_poly.entity_id
_entity_poly.type
_entity_poly.pdbx_seq_one_letter_code
_entity_poly.pdbx_strand_id
1 'polypeptide(L)'
;TFNSRENHFLVRADVFKKPLIRKFLSSLNLMPIFRIRDGIKQLSHNEEVFEKCFKILKKQQTLIIFPQGGHSRKRTIQPLSKGFTRIVFGALERYPELEISVIPVGITYQNSSVYPSKVCVQFGEVIDAKAIYESNIPAKASLILKEKVSSQLKKLTVHIPDDENYETILSKLNAANVDFTNVDLVNKMIAENSIPEAQKKQFNFLKPLYYLILLNSIFPYIIWKKTTKIIKEIEFVDTMKFSVNVMTCLFFYSFQALIVSILFNFKTGFFYFLMSIFMIFLYTKTAPTNTED
;
A
#
# COMPACT_ATOMS: atom_id res chain seq x y z
N THR A 1 2.25 16.44 10.81
CA THR A 1 2.57 16.40 9.36
C THR A 1 2.88 17.82 8.93
N PHE A 2 3.99 18.09 8.22
CA PHE A 2 4.33 19.45 7.76
C PHE A 2 3.60 19.87 6.47
N ASN A 3 2.62 19.07 6.02
CA ASN A 3 1.79 19.39 4.87
C ASN A 3 0.57 20.18 5.34
N SER A 4 0.40 21.42 4.85
CA SER A 4 -0.75 22.26 5.14
C SER A 4 -2.05 21.76 4.51
N ARG A 5 -1.95 20.81 3.56
CA ARG A 5 -3.09 20.17 2.90
C ARG A 5 -3.48 18.87 3.61
N GLU A 6 -4.76 18.72 3.85
CA GLU A 6 -5.40 17.47 4.24
C GLU A 6 -5.43 16.49 3.07
N ASN A 7 -5.13 15.23 3.37
CA ASN A 7 -5.17 14.13 2.41
C ASN A 7 -6.51 13.40 2.53
N HIS A 8 -7.21 13.27 1.41
CA HIS A 8 -8.42 12.48 1.30
C HIS A 8 -8.18 11.28 0.39
N PHE A 9 -8.72 10.12 0.75
CA PHE A 9 -8.44 8.88 0.03
C PHE A 9 -9.72 8.27 -0.53
N LEU A 10 -9.66 7.79 -1.77
CA LEU A 10 -10.73 6.95 -2.32
C LEU A 10 -10.50 5.49 -1.95
N VAL A 11 -11.48 4.88 -1.28
CA VAL A 11 -11.43 3.51 -0.76
C VAL A 11 -12.62 2.73 -1.29
N ARG A 12 -12.46 1.43 -1.51
CA ARG A 12 -13.50 0.54 -1.99
C ARG A 12 -14.78 0.64 -1.13
N ALA A 13 -15.93 0.78 -1.77
CA ALA A 13 -17.20 1.06 -1.08
C ALA A 13 -17.69 -0.07 -0.15
N ASP A 14 -17.30 -1.32 -0.41
CA ASP A 14 -17.71 -2.48 0.38
C ASP A 14 -17.21 -2.45 1.84
N VAL A 15 -16.13 -1.71 2.12
CA VAL A 15 -15.59 -1.50 3.48
C VAL A 15 -16.54 -0.61 4.32
N PHE A 16 -17.39 0.21 3.67
CA PHE A 16 -18.30 1.16 4.32
C PHE A 16 -19.71 0.60 4.57
N LYS A 17 -19.89 -0.73 4.52
CA LYS A 17 -21.20 -1.38 4.72
C LYS A 17 -21.80 -1.15 6.11
N LYS A 18 -20.98 -1.16 7.17
CA LYS A 18 -21.46 -0.97 8.56
C LYS A 18 -21.45 0.52 8.95
N PRO A 19 -22.53 1.06 9.55
CA PRO A 19 -22.61 2.49 9.90
C PRO A 19 -21.50 3.01 10.81
N LEU A 20 -21.11 2.23 11.83
CA LEU A 20 -20.03 2.58 12.75
C LEU A 20 -18.68 2.63 12.03
N ILE A 21 -18.39 1.64 11.19
CA ILE A 21 -17.17 1.60 10.38
C ILE A 21 -17.16 2.78 9.40
N ARG A 22 -18.29 3.06 8.74
CA ARG A 22 -18.43 4.22 7.85
C ARG A 22 -18.10 5.52 8.56
N LYS A 23 -18.67 5.77 9.75
CA LYS A 23 -18.41 7.00 10.52
C LYS A 23 -16.93 7.13 10.88
N PHE A 24 -16.31 6.04 11.33
CA PHE A 24 -14.89 6.00 11.65
C PHE A 24 -14.02 6.28 10.42
N LEU A 25 -14.22 5.56 9.31
CA LEU A 25 -13.44 5.75 8.09
C LEU A 25 -13.62 7.16 7.51
N SER A 26 -14.84 7.71 7.53
CA SER A 26 -15.10 9.08 7.09
C SER A 26 -14.38 10.13 7.94
N SER A 27 -14.20 9.90 9.25
CA SER A 27 -13.40 10.79 10.11
C SER A 27 -11.91 10.79 9.77
N LEU A 28 -11.43 9.77 9.05
CA LEU A 28 -10.07 9.67 8.53
C LEU A 28 -9.95 10.18 7.08
N ASN A 29 -10.93 10.98 6.62
CA ASN A 29 -10.97 11.51 5.26
C ASN A 29 -11.00 10.44 4.16
N LEU A 30 -11.53 9.24 4.47
CA LEU A 30 -11.72 8.16 3.50
C LEU A 30 -13.11 8.25 2.88
N MET A 31 -13.19 8.17 1.55
CA MET A 31 -14.43 8.27 0.79
C MET A 31 -14.67 6.98 -0.01
N PRO A 32 -15.90 6.44 0.00
CA PRO A 32 -16.23 5.23 -0.75
C PRO A 32 -16.22 5.51 -2.26
N ILE A 33 -15.64 4.61 -3.04
CA ILE A 33 -15.76 4.58 -4.51
C ILE A 33 -16.29 3.22 -4.96
N PHE A 34 -17.30 3.24 -5.83
CA PHE A 34 -17.96 2.05 -6.35
C PHE A 34 -17.32 1.62 -7.67
N ARG A 35 -17.01 0.34 -7.79
CA ARG A 35 -16.37 -0.22 -8.99
C ARG A 35 -17.39 -0.97 -9.83
N ILE A 36 -17.10 -1.11 -11.11
CA ILE A 36 -17.95 -1.85 -12.05
C ILE A 36 -18.21 -3.29 -11.56
N ARG A 37 -17.19 -3.93 -10.99
CA ARG A 37 -17.26 -5.29 -10.43
C ARG A 37 -18.19 -5.41 -9.22
N ASP A 38 -18.46 -4.32 -8.51
CA ASP A 38 -19.36 -4.30 -7.35
C ASP A 38 -20.84 -4.13 -7.77
N GLY A 39 -21.09 -3.93 -9.07
CA GLY A 39 -22.41 -3.83 -9.70
C GLY A 39 -22.63 -2.48 -10.39
N ILE A 40 -23.00 -2.50 -11.68
CA ILE A 40 -23.18 -1.31 -12.52
C ILE A 40 -24.19 -0.33 -11.92
N LYS A 41 -25.27 -0.83 -11.31
CA LYS A 41 -26.31 -0.01 -10.68
C LYS A 41 -25.78 0.84 -9.51
N GLN A 42 -24.68 0.45 -8.87
CA GLN A 42 -24.09 1.22 -7.78
C GLN A 42 -23.21 2.37 -8.27
N LEU A 43 -22.84 2.40 -9.56
CA LEU A 43 -21.95 3.42 -10.12
C LEU A 43 -22.55 4.83 -10.09
N SER A 44 -23.88 4.97 -10.10
CA SER A 44 -24.56 6.27 -9.97
C SER A 44 -24.21 6.97 -8.64
N HIS A 45 -23.92 6.20 -7.58
CA HIS A 45 -23.52 6.76 -6.29
C HIS A 45 -22.13 7.43 -6.35
N ASN A 46 -21.34 7.21 -7.40
CA ASN A 46 -20.07 7.90 -7.58
C ASN A 46 -20.25 9.39 -7.92
N GLU A 47 -21.41 9.82 -8.42
CA GLU A 47 -21.66 11.23 -8.75
C GLU A 47 -21.53 12.12 -7.51
N GLU A 48 -22.15 11.72 -6.39
CA GLU A 48 -22.01 12.43 -5.11
C GLU A 48 -20.56 12.44 -4.60
N VAL A 49 -19.80 11.39 -4.87
CA VAL A 49 -18.39 11.27 -4.47
C VAL A 49 -17.53 12.19 -5.32
N PHE A 50 -17.80 12.29 -6.63
CA PHE A 50 -17.12 13.22 -7.53
C PHE A 50 -17.39 14.67 -7.13
N GLU A 51 -18.62 15.02 -6.80
CA GLU A 51 -18.97 16.35 -6.28
C GLU A 51 -18.19 16.71 -5.01
N LYS A 52 -18.01 15.75 -4.10
CA LYS A 52 -17.15 15.93 -2.92
C LYS A 52 -15.70 16.14 -3.31
N CYS A 53 -15.19 15.35 -4.25
CA CYS A 53 -13.82 15.49 -4.76
C CYS A 53 -13.58 16.87 -5.40
N PHE A 54 -14.52 17.39 -6.19
CA PHE A 54 -14.43 18.72 -6.79
C PHE A 54 -14.33 19.79 -5.71
N LYS A 55 -15.14 19.71 -4.65
CA LYS A 55 -15.11 20.64 -3.51
C LYS A 55 -13.80 20.55 -2.72
N ILE A 56 -13.22 19.36 -2.57
CA ILE A 56 -11.92 19.15 -1.92
C ILE A 56 -10.81 19.82 -2.72
N LEU A 57 -10.79 19.62 -4.04
CA LEU A 57 -9.81 20.25 -4.93
C LEU A 57 -9.99 21.78 -4.97
N LYS A 58 -11.23 22.28 -4.93
CA LYS A 58 -11.51 23.71 -4.80
C LYS A 58 -10.92 24.32 -3.53
N LYS A 59 -10.94 23.56 -2.42
CA LYS A 59 -10.30 23.95 -1.16
C LYS A 59 -8.77 23.77 -1.16
N GLN A 60 -8.18 23.49 -2.32
CA GLN A 60 -6.74 23.24 -2.51
C GLN A 60 -6.19 22.11 -1.64
N GLN A 61 -7.05 21.11 -1.34
CA GLN A 61 -6.70 19.92 -0.58
C GLN A 61 -6.27 18.78 -1.52
N THR A 62 -5.78 17.68 -0.96
CA THR A 62 -5.18 16.58 -1.73
C THR A 62 -6.12 15.37 -1.85
N LEU A 63 -6.15 14.77 -3.03
CA LEU A 63 -6.79 13.47 -3.27
C LEU A 63 -5.75 12.40 -3.54
N ILE A 64 -5.87 11.26 -2.87
CA ILE A 64 -5.08 10.05 -3.09
C ILE A 64 -5.99 8.99 -3.69
N ILE A 65 -5.64 8.55 -4.89
CA ILE A 65 -6.46 7.67 -5.72
C ILE A 65 -5.62 6.48 -6.18
N PHE A 66 -6.18 5.28 -6.08
CA PHE A 66 -5.61 4.06 -6.64
C PHE A 66 -6.31 3.75 -7.98
N PRO A 67 -5.79 4.23 -9.12
CA PRO A 67 -6.54 4.29 -10.37
C PRO A 67 -6.85 2.92 -11.00
N GLN A 68 -6.14 1.87 -10.60
CA GLN A 68 -6.38 0.49 -11.06
C GLN A 68 -7.73 -0.07 -10.57
N GLY A 69 -8.28 0.46 -9.46
CA GLY A 69 -9.56 0.02 -8.92
C GLY A 69 -9.56 -1.44 -8.41
N GLY A 70 -8.40 -2.05 -8.22
CA GLY A 70 -8.27 -3.42 -7.74
C GLY A 70 -6.98 -3.61 -6.96
N HIS A 71 -6.79 -4.84 -6.51
CA HIS A 71 -5.56 -5.29 -5.89
C HIS A 71 -5.04 -6.47 -6.70
N SER A 72 -3.73 -6.54 -6.88
CA SER A 72 -3.05 -7.65 -7.54
C SER A 72 -1.69 -7.82 -6.89
N ARG A 73 -1.27 -9.07 -6.72
CA ARG A 73 0.10 -9.41 -6.33
C ARG A 73 1.06 -9.42 -7.52
N LYS A 74 0.53 -9.37 -8.75
CA LYS A 74 1.38 -9.31 -9.94
C LYS A 74 2.20 -8.03 -9.96
N ARG A 75 3.46 -8.11 -10.37
CA ARG A 75 4.35 -6.98 -10.61
C ARG A 75 4.02 -6.31 -11.95
N THR A 76 2.75 -6.01 -12.18
CA THR A 76 2.24 -5.44 -13.44
C THR A 76 1.31 -4.30 -13.14
N ILE A 77 1.57 -3.13 -13.73
CA ILE A 77 0.60 -2.04 -13.76
C ILE A 77 -0.58 -2.43 -14.65
N GLN A 78 -1.69 -2.77 -14.01
CA GLN A 78 -2.94 -3.11 -14.67
C GLN A 78 -3.58 -1.88 -15.36
N PRO A 79 -4.50 -2.09 -16.31
CA PRO A 79 -5.22 -0.99 -16.96
C PRO A 79 -5.88 -0.05 -15.95
N LEU A 80 -5.62 1.25 -16.10
CA LEU A 80 -6.19 2.27 -15.22
C LEU A 80 -7.65 2.58 -15.56
N SER A 81 -8.47 2.79 -14.54
CA SER A 81 -9.84 3.29 -14.70
C SER A 81 -9.85 4.77 -15.12
N LYS A 82 -10.95 5.19 -15.75
CA LYS A 82 -11.19 6.61 -16.12
C LYS A 82 -11.73 7.45 -14.96
N GLY A 83 -11.92 6.87 -13.76
CA GLY A 83 -12.57 7.57 -12.64
C GLY A 83 -11.79 8.81 -12.18
N PHE A 84 -10.47 8.67 -12.05
CA PHE A 84 -9.63 9.77 -11.59
C PHE A 84 -9.54 10.91 -12.62
N THR A 85 -9.57 10.62 -13.94
CA THR A 85 -9.55 11.66 -14.97
C THR A 85 -10.85 12.46 -14.96
N ARG A 86 -12.00 11.82 -14.69
CA ARG A 86 -13.29 12.49 -14.49
C ARG A 86 -13.29 13.40 -13.27
N ILE A 87 -12.66 12.98 -12.17
CA ILE A 87 -12.51 13.81 -10.97
C ILE A 87 -11.70 15.07 -11.28
N VAL A 88 -10.54 14.90 -11.90
CA VAL A 88 -9.62 16.00 -12.20
C VAL A 88 -10.24 16.98 -13.19
N PHE A 89 -10.76 16.49 -14.32
CA PHE A 89 -11.33 17.37 -15.35
C PHE A 89 -12.71 17.92 -15.00
N GLY A 90 -13.54 17.19 -14.26
CA GLY A 90 -14.78 17.73 -13.74
C GLY A 90 -14.57 18.86 -12.72
N ALA A 91 -13.48 18.81 -11.94
CA ALA A 91 -13.10 19.92 -11.07
C ALA A 91 -12.67 21.16 -11.86
N LEU A 92 -11.86 20.97 -12.92
CA LEU A 92 -11.44 22.07 -13.81
C LEU A 92 -12.60 22.66 -14.60
N GLU A 93 -13.55 21.84 -15.04
CA GLU A 93 -14.78 22.30 -15.69
C GLU A 93 -15.64 23.14 -14.74
N ARG A 94 -15.74 22.73 -13.48
CA ARG A 94 -16.55 23.43 -12.46
C ARG A 94 -15.88 24.70 -11.93
N TYR A 95 -14.56 24.71 -11.89
CA TYR A 95 -13.71 25.77 -11.34
C TYR A 95 -12.50 26.00 -12.25
N PRO A 96 -12.67 26.76 -13.36
CA PRO A 96 -11.61 26.98 -14.36
C PRO A 96 -10.34 27.65 -13.82
N GLU A 97 -10.43 28.33 -12.69
CA GLU A 97 -9.32 28.96 -11.99
C GLU A 97 -8.40 27.96 -11.27
N LEU A 98 -8.82 26.71 -11.09
CA LEU A 98 -8.02 25.72 -10.37
C LEU A 98 -6.79 25.28 -11.14
N GLU A 99 -5.69 25.18 -10.43
CA GLU A 99 -4.46 24.54 -10.88
C GLU A 99 -4.35 23.16 -10.23
N ILE A 100 -4.44 22.10 -11.04
CA ILE A 100 -4.45 20.72 -10.54
C ILE A 100 -3.24 19.97 -11.10
N SER A 101 -2.36 19.60 -10.18
CA SER A 101 -1.20 18.74 -10.45
C SER A 101 -1.50 17.29 -10.12
N VAL A 102 -1.18 16.37 -11.02
CA VAL A 102 -1.26 14.93 -10.80
C VAL A 102 0.15 14.38 -10.65
N ILE A 103 0.43 13.71 -9.53
CA ILE A 103 1.74 13.12 -9.23
C ILE A 103 1.58 11.59 -9.17
N PRO A 104 2.10 10.84 -10.15
CA PRO A 104 2.17 9.38 -10.08
C PRO A 104 3.09 8.94 -8.94
N VAL A 105 2.68 7.95 -8.17
CA VAL A 105 3.49 7.38 -7.07
C VAL A 105 3.56 5.87 -7.23
N GLY A 106 4.76 5.35 -7.44
CA GLY A 106 5.04 3.92 -7.48
C GLY A 106 5.40 3.38 -6.11
N ILE A 107 4.87 2.20 -5.77
CA ILE A 107 5.20 1.49 -4.53
C ILE A 107 5.60 0.06 -4.89
N THR A 108 6.83 -0.33 -4.55
CA THR A 108 7.35 -1.68 -4.80
C THR A 108 7.79 -2.32 -3.49
N TYR A 109 7.23 -3.49 -3.19
CA TYR A 109 7.65 -4.31 -2.05
C TYR A 109 8.70 -5.33 -2.50
N GLN A 110 9.67 -5.62 -1.62
CA GLN A 110 10.58 -6.74 -1.82
C GLN A 110 9.81 -8.08 -1.77
N ASN A 111 9.05 -8.27 -0.71
CA ASN A 111 8.11 -9.36 -0.54
C ASN A 111 6.95 -8.85 0.34
N SER A 112 5.73 -8.82 -0.18
CA SER A 112 4.60 -8.19 0.54
C SER A 112 4.06 -9.04 1.71
N SER A 113 4.38 -10.33 1.74
CA SER A 113 3.79 -11.30 2.70
C SER A 113 4.75 -11.72 3.83
N VAL A 114 5.96 -11.16 3.86
CA VAL A 114 7.02 -11.51 4.82
C VAL A 114 7.41 -10.29 5.65
N TYR A 115 7.81 -10.52 6.91
CA TYR A 115 8.34 -9.50 7.79
C TYR A 115 9.71 -9.92 8.35
N PRO A 116 10.71 -9.01 8.40
CA PRO A 116 10.68 -7.66 7.85
C PRO A 116 10.67 -7.67 6.31
N SER A 117 10.29 -6.53 5.70
CA SER A 117 10.30 -6.34 4.26
C SER A 117 10.80 -4.94 3.92
N LYS A 118 11.47 -4.80 2.77
CA LYS A 118 11.84 -3.51 2.21
C LYS A 118 10.74 -3.01 1.28
N VAL A 119 10.55 -1.70 1.24
CA VAL A 119 9.60 -1.02 0.36
C VAL A 119 10.29 0.15 -0.29
N CYS A 120 10.14 0.29 -1.61
CA CYS A 120 10.52 1.47 -2.36
C CYS A 120 9.27 2.29 -2.69
N VAL A 121 9.34 3.60 -2.45
CA VAL A 121 8.31 4.57 -2.85
C VAL A 121 8.98 5.58 -3.76
N GLN A 122 8.54 5.66 -5.01
CA GLN A 122 9.08 6.58 -6.01
C GLN A 122 8.00 7.56 -6.47
N PHE A 123 8.34 8.84 -6.51
CA PHE A 123 7.47 9.90 -7.01
C PHE A 123 7.85 10.22 -8.45
N GLY A 124 6.83 10.29 -9.31
CA GLY A 124 6.99 10.64 -10.71
C GLY A 124 7.08 12.14 -10.96
N GLU A 125 7.23 12.47 -12.24
CA GLU A 125 7.14 13.84 -12.72
C GLU A 125 5.71 14.37 -12.59
N VAL A 126 5.62 15.63 -12.17
CA VAL A 126 4.35 16.34 -12.02
C VAL A 126 3.68 16.46 -13.39
N ILE A 127 2.42 16.03 -13.47
CA ILE A 127 1.60 16.20 -14.66
C ILE A 127 0.67 17.40 -14.42
N ASP A 128 0.83 18.44 -15.22
CA ASP A 128 -0.13 19.55 -15.29
C ASP A 128 -1.42 19.07 -15.99
N ALA A 129 -2.48 18.91 -15.21
CA ALA A 129 -3.76 18.45 -15.75
C ALA A 129 -4.51 19.56 -16.49
N LYS A 130 -4.34 20.83 -16.10
CA LYS A 130 -5.03 21.96 -16.73
C LYS A 130 -4.56 22.16 -18.16
N ALA A 131 -3.25 22.15 -18.37
CA ALA A 131 -2.67 22.24 -19.72
C ALA A 131 -3.19 21.13 -20.65
N ILE A 132 -3.35 19.90 -20.13
CA ILE A 132 -3.91 18.77 -20.91
C ILE A 132 -5.38 19.00 -21.24
N TYR A 133 -6.16 19.50 -20.27
CA TYR A 133 -7.59 19.75 -20.41
C TYR A 133 -7.88 20.84 -21.44
N GLU A 134 -7.21 21.99 -21.35
CA GLU A 134 -7.46 23.14 -22.23
C GLU A 134 -7.05 22.88 -23.69
N SER A 135 -6.00 22.07 -23.90
CA SER A 135 -5.45 21.81 -25.24
C SER A 135 -6.17 20.71 -26.01
N ASN A 136 -7.17 20.03 -25.43
CA ASN A 136 -7.77 18.83 -26.02
C ASN A 136 -9.27 18.72 -25.74
N ILE A 137 -10.01 18.06 -26.63
CA ILE A 137 -11.38 17.64 -26.33
C ILE A 137 -11.42 16.67 -25.11
N PRO A 138 -12.49 16.67 -24.29
CA PRO A 138 -12.51 15.94 -23.01
C PRO A 138 -12.16 14.44 -23.10
N ALA A 139 -12.62 13.77 -24.16
CA ALA A 139 -12.34 12.36 -24.40
C ALA A 139 -10.84 12.10 -24.64
N LYS A 140 -10.18 12.97 -25.42
CA LYS A 140 -8.76 12.90 -25.73
C LYS A 140 -7.91 13.29 -24.53
N ALA A 141 -8.28 14.35 -23.80
CA ALA A 141 -7.62 14.76 -22.55
C ALA A 141 -7.60 13.61 -21.53
N SER A 142 -8.74 12.91 -21.35
CA SER A 142 -8.86 11.73 -20.48
C SER A 142 -7.93 10.60 -20.88
N LEU A 143 -7.77 10.34 -22.17
CA LEU A 143 -6.85 9.32 -22.66
C LEU A 143 -5.40 9.70 -22.37
N ILE A 144 -5.00 10.93 -22.70
CA ILE A 144 -3.63 11.45 -22.51
C ILE A 144 -3.23 11.39 -21.03
N LEU A 145 -4.06 11.91 -20.14
CA LEU A 145 -3.74 11.89 -18.70
C LEU A 145 -3.60 10.46 -18.18
N LYS A 146 -4.49 9.56 -18.60
CA LYS A 146 -4.42 8.13 -18.23
C LYS A 146 -3.15 7.46 -18.72
N GLU A 147 -2.74 7.72 -19.95
CA GLU A 147 -1.53 7.14 -20.54
C GLU A 147 -0.25 7.71 -19.91
N LYS A 148 -0.19 9.02 -19.65
CA LYS A 148 0.92 9.65 -18.92
C LYS A 148 1.08 9.05 -17.53
N VAL A 149 0.00 8.91 -16.76
CA VAL A 149 0.05 8.28 -15.42
C VAL A 149 0.48 6.81 -15.53
N SER A 150 -0.11 6.04 -16.45
CA SER A 150 0.22 4.62 -16.63
C SER A 150 1.69 4.40 -17.00
N SER A 151 2.21 5.18 -17.96
CA SER A 151 3.60 5.08 -18.39
C SER A 151 4.59 5.44 -17.28
N GLN A 152 4.30 6.47 -16.48
CA GLN A 152 5.12 6.79 -15.31
C GLN A 152 5.05 5.70 -14.25
N LEU A 153 3.87 5.17 -13.89
CA LEU A 153 3.74 4.10 -12.90
C LEU A 153 4.54 2.84 -13.28
N LYS A 154 4.60 2.50 -14.57
CA LYS A 154 5.42 1.38 -15.08
C LYS A 154 6.92 1.60 -14.89
N LYS A 155 7.39 2.85 -14.88
CA LYS A 155 8.79 3.19 -14.61
C LYS A 155 9.08 3.25 -13.11
N LEU A 156 8.13 3.77 -12.32
CA LEU A 156 8.25 3.98 -10.87
C LEU A 156 8.05 2.69 -10.04
N THR A 157 7.74 1.58 -10.70
CA THR A 157 7.59 0.27 -10.06
C THR A 157 8.32 -0.77 -10.87
N VAL A 158 8.66 -1.90 -10.24
CA VAL A 158 9.12 -3.07 -11.01
C VAL A 158 7.96 -3.57 -11.85
N HIS A 159 8.05 -3.41 -13.16
CA HIS A 159 7.00 -3.76 -14.11
C HIS A 159 7.43 -4.90 -15.00
N ILE A 160 6.77 -6.04 -14.83
CA ILE A 160 6.81 -7.19 -15.73
C ILE A 160 5.53 -7.11 -16.59
N PRO A 161 5.65 -7.13 -17.93
CA PRO A 161 4.49 -7.27 -18.82
C PRO A 161 3.66 -8.51 -18.46
N ASP A 162 2.34 -8.38 -18.47
CA ASP A 162 1.42 -9.50 -18.19
C ASP A 162 1.17 -10.29 -19.49
N ASP A 163 2.22 -10.98 -19.95
CA ASP A 163 2.23 -11.84 -21.12
C ASP A 163 2.64 -13.27 -20.75
N GLU A 164 2.81 -14.15 -21.75
CA GLU A 164 3.17 -15.56 -21.56
C GLU A 164 4.51 -15.75 -20.82
N ASN A 165 5.39 -14.75 -20.84
CA ASN A 165 6.71 -14.81 -20.19
C ASN A 165 6.69 -14.33 -18.73
N TYR A 166 5.56 -13.78 -18.25
CA TYR A 166 5.47 -13.17 -16.92
C TYR A 166 6.01 -14.08 -15.80
N GLU A 167 5.51 -15.31 -15.72
CA GLU A 167 5.90 -16.27 -14.67
C GLU A 167 7.37 -16.69 -14.78
N THR A 168 7.88 -16.79 -16.01
CA THR A 168 9.29 -17.16 -16.26
C THR A 168 10.23 -16.04 -15.83
N ILE A 169 9.91 -14.79 -16.17
CA ILE A 169 10.69 -13.61 -15.76
C ILE A 169 10.65 -13.47 -14.24
N LEU A 170 9.47 -13.56 -13.63
CA LEU A 170 9.33 -13.45 -12.17
C LEU A 170 10.10 -14.55 -11.44
N SER A 171 10.03 -15.80 -11.92
CA SER A 171 10.76 -16.93 -11.35
C SER A 171 12.28 -16.72 -11.43
N LYS A 172 12.81 -16.24 -12.57
CA LYS A 172 14.23 -15.91 -12.71
C LYS A 172 14.67 -14.80 -11.74
N LEU A 173 13.89 -13.73 -11.62
CA LEU A 173 14.17 -12.63 -10.70
C LEU A 173 14.16 -13.10 -9.23
N ASN A 174 13.18 -13.94 -8.86
CA ASN A 174 13.08 -14.52 -7.54
C ASN A 174 14.25 -15.46 -7.24
N ALA A 175 14.61 -16.34 -8.18
CA ALA A 175 15.75 -17.26 -8.06
C ALA A 175 17.09 -16.51 -7.94
N ALA A 176 17.23 -15.40 -8.65
CA ALA A 176 18.38 -14.50 -8.55
C ALA A 176 18.41 -13.66 -7.26
N ASN A 177 17.34 -13.72 -6.44
CA ASN A 177 17.17 -12.95 -5.22
C ASN A 177 17.41 -11.43 -5.40
N VAL A 178 16.92 -10.88 -6.51
CA VAL A 178 17.12 -9.46 -6.84
C VAL A 178 16.50 -8.54 -5.78
N ASP A 179 17.07 -7.36 -5.59
CA ASP A 179 16.47 -6.32 -4.76
C ASP A 179 15.42 -5.55 -5.58
N PHE A 180 14.15 -5.96 -5.49
CA PHE A 180 13.03 -5.31 -6.14
C PHE A 180 12.83 -3.86 -5.69
N THR A 181 13.44 -3.43 -4.58
CA THR A 181 13.39 -2.01 -4.18
C THR A 181 14.32 -1.13 -5.00
N ASN A 182 15.27 -1.73 -5.74
CA ASN A 182 16.05 -1.06 -6.77
C ASN A 182 15.32 -1.12 -8.13
N VAL A 183 14.23 -0.34 -8.23
CA VAL A 183 13.28 -0.37 -9.34
C VAL A 183 13.96 -0.16 -10.70
N ASP A 184 14.80 0.86 -10.83
CA ASP A 184 15.44 1.22 -12.11
C ASP A 184 16.36 0.10 -12.62
N LEU A 185 17.16 -0.48 -11.72
CA LEU A 185 18.06 -1.58 -12.04
C LEU A 185 17.30 -2.84 -12.46
N VAL A 186 16.22 -3.19 -11.75
CA VAL A 186 15.43 -4.38 -12.09
C VAL A 186 14.66 -4.18 -13.41
N ASN A 187 14.10 -2.99 -13.63
CA ASN A 187 13.46 -2.67 -14.91
C ASN A 187 14.46 -2.72 -16.07
N LYS A 188 15.70 -2.27 -15.86
CA LYS A 188 16.80 -2.41 -16.84
C LYS A 188 17.11 -3.88 -17.12
N MET A 189 17.24 -4.73 -16.10
CA MET A 189 17.46 -6.17 -16.26
C MET A 189 16.36 -6.85 -17.07
N ILE A 190 15.10 -6.47 -16.84
CA ILE A 190 13.95 -7.01 -17.59
C ILE A 190 14.02 -6.56 -19.05
N ALA A 191 14.29 -5.28 -19.31
CA ALA A 191 14.35 -4.72 -20.67
C ALA A 191 15.51 -5.28 -21.51
N GLU A 192 16.67 -5.51 -20.89
CA GLU A 192 17.88 -6.03 -21.54
C GLU A 192 17.95 -7.57 -21.52
N ASN A 193 16.97 -8.25 -20.90
CA ASN A 193 16.96 -9.69 -20.66
C ASN A 193 18.25 -10.20 -19.98
N SER A 194 18.81 -9.38 -19.06
CA SER A 194 20.10 -9.59 -18.40
C SER A 194 19.93 -9.98 -16.92
N ILE A 195 19.00 -10.89 -16.64
CA ILE A 195 18.73 -11.34 -15.27
C ILE A 195 19.89 -12.25 -14.82
N PRO A 196 20.51 -11.98 -13.65
CA PRO A 196 21.62 -12.79 -13.16
C PRO A 196 21.19 -14.23 -12.85
N GLU A 197 22.17 -15.13 -12.76
CA GLU A 197 21.94 -16.52 -12.36
C GLU A 197 21.39 -16.61 -10.94
N ALA A 198 20.81 -17.76 -10.61
CA ALA A 198 20.22 -18.01 -9.30
C ALA A 198 21.24 -17.80 -8.17
N GLN A 199 20.85 -17.03 -7.16
CA GLN A 199 21.68 -16.73 -6.00
C GLN A 199 21.12 -17.38 -4.74
N LYS A 200 22.00 -17.85 -3.87
CA LYS A 200 21.58 -18.38 -2.56
C LYS A 200 20.93 -17.26 -1.74
N LYS A 201 19.69 -17.48 -1.32
CA LYS A 201 18.99 -16.60 -0.40
C LYS A 201 19.76 -16.44 0.90
N GLN A 202 19.75 -15.23 1.46
CA GLN A 202 20.45 -14.93 2.70
C GLN A 202 19.83 -15.71 3.86
N PHE A 203 20.68 -16.35 4.67
CA PHE A 203 20.24 -17.09 5.85
C PHE A 203 20.03 -16.17 7.06
N ASN A 204 18.94 -16.37 7.79
CA ASN A 204 18.65 -15.60 9.00
C ASN A 204 19.25 -16.28 10.24
N PHE A 205 20.46 -15.88 10.65
CA PHE A 205 21.13 -16.40 11.86
C PHE A 205 20.35 -16.13 13.16
N LEU A 206 19.55 -15.06 13.20
CA LEU A 206 18.72 -14.70 14.35
C LEU A 206 17.28 -15.24 14.23
N LYS A 207 17.04 -16.24 13.38
CA LYS A 207 15.76 -16.95 13.34
C LYS A 207 15.34 -17.55 14.70
N PRO A 208 16.24 -18.03 15.59
CA PRO A 208 15.85 -18.44 16.93
C PRO A 208 15.18 -17.33 17.76
N LEU A 209 15.63 -16.07 17.61
CA LEU A 209 15.04 -14.91 18.29
C LEU A 209 13.57 -14.69 17.91
N TYR A 210 13.19 -15.00 16.66
CA TYR A 210 11.79 -14.96 16.24
C TYR A 210 10.88 -15.84 17.10
N TYR A 211 11.33 -17.04 17.46
CA TYR A 211 10.53 -17.96 18.28
C TYR A 211 10.40 -17.46 19.73
N LEU A 212 11.42 -16.78 20.25
CA LEU A 212 11.33 -16.10 21.55
C LEU A 212 10.33 -14.94 21.51
N ILE A 213 10.36 -14.12 20.46
CA ILE A 213 9.39 -13.04 20.25
C ILE A 213 7.97 -13.62 20.14
N LEU A 214 7.81 -14.71 19.39
CA LEU A 214 6.53 -15.39 19.20
C LEU A 214 5.99 -15.93 20.53
N LEU A 215 6.85 -16.55 21.34
CA LEU A 215 6.49 -17.02 22.68
C LEU A 215 6.06 -15.85 23.58
N ASN A 216 6.85 -14.76 23.56
CA ASN A 216 6.52 -13.55 24.31
C ASN A 216 5.24 -12.86 23.81
N SER A 217 4.83 -13.12 22.57
CA SER A 217 3.64 -12.57 21.90
C SER A 217 2.53 -13.62 21.70
N ILE A 218 2.47 -14.67 22.52
CA ILE A 218 1.56 -15.81 22.27
C ILE A 218 0.09 -15.39 22.22
N PHE A 219 -0.33 -14.43 23.05
CA PHE A 219 -1.71 -13.93 23.05
C PHE A 219 -2.05 -13.11 21.79
N PRO A 220 -1.27 -12.07 21.41
CA PRO A 220 -1.39 -11.42 20.10
C PRO A 220 -1.42 -12.42 18.93
N TYR A 221 -0.57 -13.45 18.98
CA TYR A 221 -0.52 -14.49 17.95
C TYR A 221 -1.80 -15.33 17.89
N ILE A 222 -2.35 -15.75 19.03
CA ILE A 222 -3.64 -16.48 19.09
C ILE A 222 -4.78 -15.62 18.55
N ILE A 223 -4.82 -14.33 18.90
CA ILE A 223 -5.81 -13.38 18.37
C ILE A 223 -5.68 -13.29 16.84
N TRP A 224 -4.45 -13.12 16.34
CA TRP A 224 -4.18 -13.12 14.90
C TRP A 224 -4.66 -14.40 14.21
N LYS A 225 -4.37 -15.58 14.77
CA LYS A 225 -4.82 -16.88 14.23
C LYS A 225 -6.34 -17.06 14.22
N LYS A 226 -7.07 -16.38 15.09
CA LYS A 226 -8.55 -16.33 15.03
C LYS A 226 -9.01 -15.37 13.95
N THR A 227 -8.46 -14.15 13.90
CA THR A 227 -8.85 -13.12 12.94
C THR A 227 -8.57 -13.52 11.49
N THR A 228 -7.45 -14.19 11.21
CA THR A 228 -7.09 -14.60 9.84
C THR A 228 -8.12 -15.52 9.18
N LYS A 229 -8.92 -16.28 9.95
CA LYS A 229 -9.97 -17.16 9.41
C LYS A 229 -11.17 -16.40 8.85
N ILE A 230 -11.32 -15.13 9.21
CA ILE A 230 -12.43 -14.26 8.80
C ILE A 230 -12.10 -13.55 7.47
N ILE A 231 -10.81 -13.44 7.15
CA ILE A 231 -10.32 -12.69 5.99
C ILE A 231 -10.43 -13.55 4.75
N LYS A 232 -11.23 -13.12 3.77
CA LYS A 232 -11.44 -13.84 2.50
C LYS A 232 -10.46 -13.44 1.40
N GLU A 233 -9.87 -12.25 1.50
CA GLU A 233 -8.98 -11.68 0.50
C GLU A 233 -7.53 -11.70 1.01
N ILE A 234 -6.63 -12.34 0.26
CA ILE A 234 -5.25 -12.56 0.67
C ILE A 234 -4.48 -11.23 0.79
N GLU A 235 -4.85 -10.23 0.01
CA GLU A 235 -4.27 -8.88 0.00
C GLU A 235 -4.54 -8.11 1.31
N PHE A 236 -5.57 -8.49 2.06
CA PHE A 236 -5.89 -7.88 3.36
C PHE A 236 -5.24 -8.58 4.54
N VAL A 237 -4.71 -9.79 4.35
CA VAL A 237 -4.10 -10.59 5.44
C VAL A 237 -2.98 -9.80 6.10
N ASP A 238 -2.04 -9.25 5.33
CA ASP A 238 -0.88 -8.54 5.87
C ASP A 238 -1.26 -7.24 6.59
N THR A 239 -2.20 -6.47 6.02
CA THR A 239 -2.73 -5.23 6.63
C THR A 239 -3.44 -5.51 7.96
N MET A 240 -4.25 -6.58 8.00
CA MET A 240 -4.95 -6.99 9.21
C MET A 240 -4.00 -7.55 10.25
N LYS A 241 -2.96 -8.30 9.83
CA LYS A 241 -1.88 -8.77 10.71
C LYS A 241 -1.19 -7.61 11.38
N PHE A 242 -0.82 -6.59 10.60
CA PHE A 242 -0.24 -5.37 11.14
C PHE A 242 -1.18 -4.69 12.14
N SER A 243 -2.44 -4.47 11.77
CA SER A 243 -3.44 -3.81 12.62
C SER A 243 -3.66 -4.53 13.94
N VAL A 244 -3.82 -5.86 13.92
CA VAL A 244 -3.96 -6.68 15.13
C VAL A 244 -2.74 -6.57 16.01
N ASN A 245 -1.53 -6.65 15.45
CA ASN A 245 -0.29 -6.55 16.24
C ASN A 245 -0.13 -5.16 16.86
N VAL A 246 -0.40 -4.08 16.13
CA VAL A 246 -0.33 -2.71 16.68
C VAL A 246 -1.27 -2.53 17.87
N MET A 247 -2.50 -3.05 17.76
CA MET A 247 -3.49 -2.94 18.84
C MET A 247 -3.17 -3.84 20.04
N THR A 248 -2.69 -5.06 19.79
CA THR A 248 -2.59 -6.08 20.85
C THR A 248 -1.21 -6.17 21.47
N CYS A 249 -0.11 -6.00 20.71
CA CYS A 249 1.24 -6.18 21.24
C CYS A 249 1.61 -5.14 22.30
N LEU A 250 1.32 -3.86 22.06
CA LEU A 250 1.64 -2.79 23.02
C LEU A 250 0.89 -2.97 24.34
N PHE A 251 -0.41 -3.26 24.25
CA PHE A 251 -1.23 -3.55 25.41
C PHE A 251 -0.72 -4.79 26.16
N PHE A 252 -0.44 -5.87 25.43
CA PHE A 252 -0.02 -7.13 26.02
C PHE A 252 1.35 -7.03 26.71
N TYR A 253 2.33 -6.38 26.08
CA TYR A 253 3.64 -6.17 26.68
C TYR A 253 3.58 -5.27 27.91
N SER A 254 2.71 -4.25 27.90
CA SER A 254 2.50 -3.40 29.08
C SER A 254 1.87 -4.19 30.23
N PHE A 255 0.90 -5.07 29.91
CA PHE A 255 0.27 -5.94 30.90
C PHE A 255 1.25 -6.96 31.49
N GLN A 256 2.06 -7.62 30.65
CA GLN A 256 3.12 -8.53 31.12
C GLN A 256 4.14 -7.78 31.99
N ALA A 257 4.57 -6.59 31.58
CA ALA A 257 5.48 -5.75 32.36
C ALA A 257 4.90 -5.35 33.72
N LEU A 258 3.60 -5.09 33.79
CA LEU A 258 2.90 -4.85 35.05
C LEU A 258 2.92 -6.08 35.97
N ILE A 259 2.64 -7.28 35.43
CA ILE A 259 2.73 -8.53 36.19
C ILE A 259 4.16 -8.74 36.71
N VAL A 260 5.19 -8.58 35.87
CA VAL A 260 6.59 -8.70 36.30
C VAL A 260 6.93 -7.65 37.37
N SER A 261 6.37 -6.43 37.27
CA SER A 261 6.58 -5.39 38.27
C SER A 261 5.98 -5.75 39.63
N ILE A 262 4.80 -6.38 39.64
CA ILE A 262 4.11 -6.84 40.86
C ILE A 262 4.86 -8.02 41.49
N LEU A 263 5.35 -8.97 40.68
CA LEU A 263 6.05 -10.16 41.19
C LEU A 263 7.47 -9.86 41.68
N PHE A 264 8.12 -8.85 41.11
CA PHE A 264 9.50 -8.48 41.45
C PHE A 264 9.57 -7.01 41.90
N ASN A 265 9.83 -6.09 40.99
CA ASN A 265 9.84 -4.65 41.24
C ASN A 265 9.69 -3.87 39.93
N PHE A 266 9.40 -2.58 40.03
CA PHE A 266 9.18 -1.71 38.87
C PHE A 266 10.37 -1.68 37.90
N LYS A 267 11.62 -1.69 38.39
CA LYS A 267 12.82 -1.65 37.52
C LYS A 267 12.88 -2.90 36.64
N THR A 268 12.61 -4.07 37.20
CA THR A 268 12.61 -5.35 36.47
C THR A 268 11.49 -5.38 35.42
N GLY A 269 10.27 -4.95 35.77
CA GLY A 269 9.16 -4.91 34.82
C GLY A 269 9.38 -3.91 33.68
N PHE A 270 9.92 -2.73 33.99
CA PHE A 270 10.30 -1.74 32.97
C PHE A 270 11.41 -2.26 32.05
N PHE A 271 12.43 -2.92 32.61
CA PHE A 271 13.49 -3.57 31.82
C PHE A 271 12.93 -4.65 30.91
N TYR A 272 12.01 -5.50 31.39
CA TYR A 272 11.33 -6.51 30.57
C TYR A 272 10.56 -5.89 29.39
N PHE A 273 9.86 -4.77 29.61
CA PHE A 273 9.15 -4.05 28.55
C PHE A 273 10.12 -3.55 27.47
N LEU A 274 11.21 -2.89 27.88
CA LEU A 274 12.24 -2.41 26.96
C LEU A 274 12.92 -3.55 26.20
N MET A 275 13.24 -4.65 26.89
CA MET A 275 13.85 -5.83 26.26
C MET A 275 12.90 -6.46 25.24
N SER A 276 11.59 -6.52 25.53
CA SER A 276 10.58 -7.04 24.60
C SER A 276 10.52 -6.24 23.30
N ILE A 277 10.59 -4.90 23.39
CA ILE A 277 10.65 -4.02 22.21
C ILE A 277 12.00 -4.16 21.50
N PHE A 278 13.10 -4.21 22.26
CA PHE A 278 14.45 -4.33 21.72
C PHE A 278 14.65 -5.62 20.92
N MET A 279 14.12 -6.76 21.40
CA MET A 279 14.17 -8.03 20.65
C MET A 279 13.47 -7.93 19.29
N ILE A 280 12.30 -7.28 19.23
CA ILE A 280 11.62 -7.03 17.95
C ILE A 280 12.49 -6.16 17.06
N PHE A 281 12.98 -5.02 17.58
CA PHE A 281 13.83 -4.11 16.82
C PHE A 281 15.07 -4.82 16.26
N LEU A 282 15.77 -5.60 17.10
CA LEU A 282 16.94 -6.36 16.71
C LEU A 282 16.60 -7.33 15.59
N TYR A 283 15.56 -8.16 15.75
CA TYR A 283 15.11 -9.09 14.72
C TYR A 283 14.77 -8.39 13.40
N THR A 284 14.03 -7.28 13.46
CA THR A 284 13.63 -6.48 12.29
C THR A 284 14.82 -5.90 11.53
N LYS A 285 15.89 -5.50 12.24
CA LYS A 285 17.08 -4.90 11.63
C LYS A 285 18.04 -5.94 11.04
N THR A 286 18.04 -7.16 11.57
CA THR A 286 19.01 -8.19 11.18
C THR A 286 18.44 -9.24 10.24
N ALA A 287 17.11 -9.44 10.22
CA ALA A 287 16.52 -10.45 9.38
C ALA A 287 16.61 -10.06 7.89
N PRO A 288 17.02 -10.99 7.01
CA PRO A 288 17.16 -10.73 5.58
C PRO A 288 15.79 -10.55 4.92
N THR A 289 15.75 -9.76 3.86
CA THR A 289 14.55 -9.48 3.07
C THR A 289 14.68 -10.14 1.69
N ASN A 290 14.64 -11.47 1.65
CA ASN A 290 14.75 -12.22 0.40
C ASN A 290 13.49 -12.07 -0.48
N THR A 291 13.63 -12.39 -1.75
CA THR A 291 12.54 -12.58 -2.71
C THR A 291 11.63 -13.75 -2.32
N GLU A 292 10.48 -13.85 -3.00
CA GLU A 292 9.54 -14.98 -2.86
C GLU A 292 10.20 -16.31 -3.27
N ASP A 293 9.73 -17.41 -2.67
CA ASP A 293 10.18 -18.78 -2.98
C ASP A 293 9.60 -19.26 -4.33
#